data_AF-A0A5C8ACZ2-F1
#
_entry.id   AF-A0A5C8ACZ2-F1
#
_cell.length_a   1.000
_cell.length_b   1.000
_cell.length_c   1.000
_cell.angle_alpha   90.00
_cell.angle_beta   90.00
_cell.angle_gamma   90.00
#
_symmetry.space_group_name_H-M   'P 1'
#
loop_
_entity.id
_entity.type
_entity.pdbx_description
1 polymer ?
#
loop_
_entity_poly.entity_id
_entity_poly.type
_entity_poly.pdbx_seq_one_letter_code
_entity_poly.pdbx_strand_id
1 'polypeptide(L)' 'MSYEEHLDEVTTQITEIYTVEDDEAIRMVMAAQEDEYFSGHDDDPTICTLERAGVDARYVFKNYSRKALARKPGKAD' A
#
# COMPACT_ATOMS: atom_id res chain seq x y z
N MET A 1 13.35 5.35 7.07
CA MET A 1 13.48 5.01 5.64
C MET A 1 13.00 6.22 4.85
N SER A 2 13.41 6.36 3.59
CA SER A 2 12.81 7.35 2.70
C SER A 2 11.33 7.04 2.45
N TYR A 3 10.59 8.01 1.92
CA TYR A 3 9.17 7.83 1.59
C TYR A 3 8.96 6.67 0.60
N GLU A 4 9.75 6.60 -0.46
CA GLU A 4 9.66 5.53 -1.46
C GLU A 4 10.00 4.15 -0.88
N GLU A 5 11.06 4.06 -0.06
CA GLU A 5 11.40 2.82 0.66
C GLU A 5 10.27 2.40 1.63
N HIS A 6 9.52 3.36 2.19
CA HIS A 6 8.36 3.06 3.03
C HIS A 6 7.20 2.49 2.24
N LEU A 7 6.90 3.05 1.05
CA LEU A 7 5.85 2.52 0.18
C LEU A 7 6.18 1.12 -0.33
N ASP A 8 7.44 0.87 -0.67
CA ASP A 8 7.93 -0.45 -1.06
C ASP A 8 7.79 -1.44 0.10
N GLU A 9 8.25 -1.08 1.30
CA GLU A 9 8.13 -1.91 2.50
C GLU A 9 6.67 -2.19 2.89
N VAL A 10 5.76 -1.22 2.77
CA VAL A 10 4.32 -1.42 2.96
C VAL A 10 3.79 -2.46 1.97
N THR A 11 4.22 -2.37 0.71
CA THR A 11 3.82 -3.32 -0.34
C THR A 11 4.34 -4.73 -0.04
N THR A 12 5.62 -4.86 0.30
CA THR A 12 6.24 -6.13 0.71
C THR A 12 5.51 -6.74 1.90
N GLN A 13 5.21 -5.97 2.94
CA GLN A 13 4.49 -6.52 4.10
C GLN A 13 3.06 -6.94 3.76
N ILE A 14 2.38 -6.28 2.81
CA ILE A 14 1.07 -6.73 2.35
C ILE A 14 1.17 -8.11 1.68
N THR A 15 2.16 -8.32 0.81
CA THR A 15 2.34 -9.59 0.09
C THR A 15 2.73 -10.71 1.03
N GLU A 16 3.65 -10.45 1.98
CA GLU A 16 4.10 -11.42 2.97
C GLU A 16 3.02 -11.80 3.99
N ILE A 17 2.29 -10.83 4.55
CA ILE A 17 1.29 -11.08 5.61
C ILE A 17 0.03 -11.75 5.05
N TYR A 18 -0.40 -11.33 3.85
CA TYR A 18 -1.71 -11.71 3.30
C TYR A 18 -1.62 -12.64 2.09
N THR A 19 -0.41 -13.05 1.67
CA THR A 19 -0.18 -13.95 0.53
C THR A 19 -0.87 -13.46 -0.75
N VAL A 20 -0.83 -12.14 -0.98
CA VAL A 20 -1.36 -11.53 -2.20
C VAL A 20 -0.23 -11.28 -3.20
N GLU A 21 -0.55 -11.34 -4.48
CA GLU A 21 0.40 -11.04 -5.56
C GLU A 21 0.83 -9.56 -5.53
N ASP A 22 2.07 -9.28 -5.94
CA ASP A 22 2.67 -7.93 -5.96
C ASP A 22 1.77 -6.92 -6.68
N ASP A 23 1.27 -7.27 -7.87
CA ASP A 23 0.38 -6.41 -8.67
C ASP A 23 -0.92 -6.04 -7.93
N GLU A 24 -1.40 -6.89 -7.01
CA GLU A 24 -2.55 -6.57 -6.19
C GLU A 24 -2.19 -5.66 -5.03
N ALA A 25 -1.10 -5.95 -4.31
CA ALA A 25 -0.61 -5.11 -3.23
C ALA A 25 -0.28 -3.68 -3.71
N ILE A 26 0.43 -3.56 -4.84
CA ILE A 26 0.76 -2.28 -5.47
C ILE A 26 -0.52 -1.49 -5.77
N ARG A 27 -1.56 -2.14 -6.32
CA ARG A 27 -2.84 -1.47 -6.59
C ARG A 27 -3.56 -1.01 -5.33
N MET A 28 -3.44 -1.74 -4.21
CA MET A 28 -3.98 -1.29 -2.92
C MET A 28 -3.24 -0.05 -2.42
N VAL A 29 -1.91 -0.05 -2.49
CA VAL A 29 -1.06 1.08 -2.06
C VAL A 29 -1.30 2.30 -2.95
N MET A 30 -1.38 2.14 -4.28
CA MET A 30 -1.73 3.23 -5.20
C MET A 30 -3.12 3.81 -4.91
N ALA A 31 -4.11 2.97 -4.61
CA ALA A 31 -5.45 3.46 -4.25
C ALA A 31 -5.45 4.24 -2.92
N ALA A 32 -4.59 3.87 -1.97
CA ALA A 32 -4.40 4.62 -0.73
C ALA A 32 -3.65 5.95 -0.96
N GLN A 33 -2.70 5.99 -1.90
CA GLN A 33 -2.03 7.22 -2.32
C GLN A 33 -3.01 8.21 -2.96
N GLU A 34 -3.92 7.74 -3.81
CA GLU A 34 -4.97 8.58 -4.42
C GLU A 34 -5.96 9.15 -3.40
N ASP A 35 -6.24 8.40 -2.32
CA ASP A 35 -7.05 8.86 -1.18
C ASP A 35 -6.21 9.72 -0.19
N GLU A 36 -5.02 10.19 -0.58
CA GLU A 36 -4.09 11.05 0.19
C GLU A 36 -3.62 10.46 1.53
N TYR A 37 -3.76 9.14 1.75
CA TYR A 37 -3.43 8.49 3.02
C TYR A 37 -1.95 8.66 3.42
N PHE A 38 -1.06 8.69 2.43
CA PHE A 38 0.38 8.73 2.64
C PHE A 38 0.99 10.14 2.67
N SER A 39 0.19 11.20 2.48
CA SER A 39 0.66 12.60 2.50
C SER A 39 1.54 12.93 3.72
N GLY A 40 1.11 12.54 4.92
CA GLY A 40 1.89 12.77 6.14
C GLY A 40 3.25 12.05 6.21
N HIS A 41 3.46 10.99 5.43
CA HIS A 41 4.74 10.28 5.33
C HIS A 41 5.72 10.99 4.41
N ASP A 42 5.21 11.66 3.37
CA ASP A 42 5.98 12.54 2.49
C ASP A 42 6.39 13.82 3.23
N ASP A 43 5.44 14.42 3.96
CA ASP A 43 5.67 15.63 4.77
C ASP A 43 6.61 15.41 5.96
N ASP A 44 6.51 14.25 6.63
CA ASP A 44 7.36 13.88 7.76
C ASP A 44 7.97 12.48 7.59
N PRO A 45 9.12 12.38 6.89
CA PRO A 45 9.82 11.11 6.70
C PRO A 45 10.30 10.44 7.99
N THR A 46 10.23 11.10 9.15
CA THR A 46 10.63 10.48 10.42
C THR A 46 9.66 9.40 10.87
N ILE A 47 8.40 9.43 10.39
CA ILE A 47 7.40 8.40 10.68
C ILE A 47 7.58 7.16 9.78
N CYS A 48 8.35 7.28 8.69
CA CYS A 48 8.68 6.20 7.77
C CYS A 48 9.64 5.22 8.44
N THR A 49 9.07 4.29 9.21
CA THR A 49 9.76 3.27 10.00
C THR A 49 9.18 1.90 9.68
N LEU A 50 9.96 0.84 9.90
CA LEU A 50 9.53 -0.53 9.65
C LEU A 50 8.24 -0.91 10.41
N GLU A 51 8.14 -0.47 11.68
CA GLU A 51 6.95 -0.68 12.50
C GLU A 51 5.73 0.04 11.90
N ARG A 52 5.93 1.28 11.44
CA ARG A 52 4.85 2.05 10.81
C ARG A 52 4.40 1.41 9.49
N ALA A 53 5.33 0.94 8.67
CA ALA A 53 5.01 0.25 7.42
C ALA A 53 4.12 -0.96 7.66
N GLY A 54 4.34 -1.73 8.73
CA GLY A 54 3.45 -2.84 9.09
C GLY A 54 2.07 -2.42 9.58
N VAL A 55 1.95 -1.28 10.25
CA VAL A 55 0.64 -0.69 10.61
C VAL A 55 -0.11 -0.26 9.34
N ASP A 56 0.57 0.41 8.43
CA ASP A 56 0.00 0.88 7.17
C ASP A 56 -0.38 -0.28 6.26
N ALA A 57 0.44 -1.34 6.16
CA ALA A 57 0.13 -2.55 5.41
C ALA A 57 -1.23 -3.16 5.83
N ARG A 58 -1.46 -3.28 7.15
CA ARG A 58 -2.74 -3.77 7.69
C ARG A 58 -3.90 -2.83 7.36
N TYR A 59 -3.68 -1.52 7.47
CA TYR A 59 -4.70 -0.53 7.13
C TYR A 59 -5.06 -0.57 5.63
N VAL A 60 -4.04 -0.59 4.78
CA VAL A 60 -4.19 -0.63 3.32
C VAL A 60 -4.92 -1.89 2.91
N PHE A 61 -4.49 -3.07 3.36
CA PHE A 61 -5.17 -4.32 3.03
C PHE A 61 -6.64 -4.32 3.46
N LYS A 62 -6.93 -3.88 4.69
CA LYS A 62 -8.29 -3.87 5.24
C LYS A 62 -9.25 -2.96 4.45
N ASN A 63 -8.77 -1.79 4.01
CA ASN A 63 -9.62 -0.77 3.40
C ASN A 63 -9.62 -0.82 1.87
N TYR A 64 -8.54 -1.33 1.26
CA TYR A 64 -8.32 -1.23 -0.19
C TYR A 64 -8.27 -2.57 -0.92
N SER A 65 -8.25 -3.72 -0.24
CA SER A 65 -8.33 -5.05 -0.91
C SER A 65 -9.55 -5.17 -1.83
N ARG A 66 -10.75 -4.78 -1.38
CA ARG A 66 -11.95 -4.77 -2.23
C ARG A 66 -11.97 -3.63 -3.25
N LYS A 67 -11.44 -2.45 -2.92
CA LYS A 67 -11.35 -1.30 -3.85
C LYS A 67 -10.41 -1.63 -5.03
N ALA A 68 -9.26 -2.24 -4.77
CA ALA A 68 -8.28 -2.64 -5.77
C ALA A 68 -8.82 -3.72 -6.71
N LEU A 69 -9.64 -4.66 -6.20
CA LEU A 69 -10.33 -5.65 -7.02
C LEU A 69 -11.38 -5.02 -7.95
N ALA A 70 -12.14 -4.04 -7.46
CA ALA A 70 -13.13 -3.32 -8.27
C ALA A 70 -12.50 -2.47 -9.38
N ARG A 71 -11.24 -2.05 -9.20
CA ARG A 71 -10.45 -1.29 -10.17
C ARG A 71 -9.59 -2.15 -11.11
N LYS A 72 -9.74 -3.49 -11.13
CA LYS A 72 -9.08 -4.30 -12.16
C LYS A 72 -9.47 -3.75 -13.53
N PRO A 73 -8.53 -3.30 -14.39
CA PRO A 73 -8.87 -3.01 -15.77
C PRO A 73 -9.44 -4.31 -16.33
N GLY A 74 -10.69 -4.27 -16.82
CA GLY A 74 -11.27 -5.41 -17.50
C GLY A 74 -10.28 -5.87 -18.56
N LYS A 75 -10.05 -7.19 -18.66
CA LYS A 75 -9.29 -7.76 -19.77
C LYS A 75 -9.80 -7.08 -21.05
N ALA A 76 -8.93 -6.33 -21.71
CA ALA A 76 -9.16 -6.01 -23.10
C ALA A 76 -9.04 -7.35 -23.84
N ASP A 77 -10.17 -7.88 -24.29
CA ASP A 77 -10.23 -8.98 -25.25
C ASP A 77 -9.56 -8.58 -26.58
#